data_AF-A0AA96XAX2-F1
#
_entry.id   AF-A0AA96XAX2-F1
#
_cell.length_a   1.000
_cell.length_b   1.000
_cell.length_c   1.000
_cell.angle_alpha   90.00
_cell.angle_beta   90.00
_cell.angle_gamma   90.00
#
_symmetry.space_group_name_H-M   'P 1'
#
loop_
_entity.id
_entity.type
_entity.pdbx_description
1 polymer ?
#
loop_
_entity_poly.entity_id
_entity_poly.type
_entity_poly.pdbx_seq_one_letter_code
_entity_poly.pdbx_strand_id
1 'polypeptide(L)'
;MDEIQQLKDRLAISDLLARYTLTIDSNDARGWASLFTPNGRFEHGNIMIRGREKLERYAAVHSKLGSRHITSSPYILFLKMGNPPQGKQRP
;
A
#
# COMPACT_ATOMS: atom_id res chain seq x y z
N MET A 1 7.18 19.28 -11.03
CA MET A 1 6.67 18.12 -11.77
C MET A 1 5.72 18.67 -12.81
N ASP A 2 5.98 18.39 -14.08
CA ASP A 2 5.11 18.80 -15.18
C ASP A 2 3.76 18.05 -15.13
N GLU A 3 2.78 18.56 -15.87
CA GLU A 3 1.41 18.06 -15.87
C GLU A 3 1.30 16.63 -16.39
N ILE A 4 2.07 16.26 -17.41
CA ILE A 4 2.08 14.92 -18.00
C ILE A 4 2.56 13.91 -16.96
N GLN A 5 3.63 14.23 -16.22
CA GLN A 5 4.11 13.35 -15.17
C GLN A 5 3.08 13.18 -14.03
N GLN A 6 2.38 14.24 -13.63
CA GLN A 6 1.32 14.12 -12.62
C GLN A 6 0.17 13.22 -13.09
N LEU A 7 -0.23 13.30 -14.35
CA LEU A 7 -1.26 12.42 -14.92
C LEU A 7 -0.80 10.95 -14.94
N LYS A 8 0.45 10.69 -15.34
CA LYS A 8 1.03 9.34 -15.31
C LYS A 8 1.07 8.77 -13.90
N ASP A 9 1.46 9.58 -12.91
CA ASP A 9 1.52 9.14 -11.52
C ASP A 9 0.12 8.85 -10.96
N ARG A 10 -0.88 9.66 -11.29
CA ARG A 10 -2.29 9.38 -10.92
C ARG A 10 -2.79 8.07 -11.52
N LEU A 11 -2.46 7.79 -12.78
CA LEU A 11 -2.82 6.52 -13.42
C LEU A 11 -2.09 5.35 -12.76
N ALA A 12 -0.78 5.46 -12.53
CA ALA A 12 0.01 4.42 -11.88
C ALA A 12 -0.50 4.10 -10.46
N ILE A 13 -0.93 5.12 -9.70
CA ILE A 13 -1.57 4.93 -8.39
C ILE A 13 -2.91 4.23 -8.52
N SER A 14 -3.74 4.62 -9.50
CA SER A 14 -5.02 3.95 -9.78
C SER A 14 -4.83 2.47 -10.10
N ASP A 15 -3.86 2.14 -10.95
CA ASP A 15 -3.50 0.75 -11.30
C ASP A 15 -2.97 -0.03 -10.09
N LEU A 16 -2.21 0.62 -9.21
CA LEU A 16 -1.75 0.00 -7.97
C LEU A 16 -2.92 -0.33 -7.04
N LEU A 17 -3.87 0.59 -6.86
CA LEU A 17 -5.07 0.37 -6.04
C LEU A 17 -5.95 -0.74 -6.62
N ALA A 18 -6.13 -0.79 -7.94
CA ALA A 18 -6.87 -1.87 -8.60
C ALA A 18 -6.19 -3.24 -8.40
N ARG A 19 -4.86 -3.33 -8.55
CA ARG A 19 -4.14 -4.59 -8.28
C ARG A 19 -4.22 -4.97 -6.81
N TYR A 20 -4.18 -4.02 -5.90
CA TYR A 20 -4.32 -4.27 -4.48
C TYR A 20 -5.66 -4.93 -4.16
N THR A 21 -6.77 -4.39 -4.64
CA THR A 21 -8.10 -4.97 -4.40
C THR A 21 -8.27 -6.33 -5.08
N LEU A 22 -7.83 -6.45 -6.34
CA LEU A 22 -7.97 -7.70 -7.08
C LEU A 22 -7.16 -8.84 -6.47
N THR A 23 -5.92 -8.60 -6.05
CA THR A 23 -5.05 -9.65 -5.47
C THR A 23 -5.58 -10.14 -4.13
N ILE A 24 -6.04 -9.25 -3.23
CA ILE A 24 -6.62 -9.69 -1.96
C ILE A 24 -7.96 -10.43 -2.16
N ASP A 25 -8.82 -9.95 -3.06
CA ASP A 25 -10.14 -10.53 -3.33
C ASP A 25 -10.06 -11.87 -4.09
N SER A 26 -8.98 -12.09 -4.85
CA SER A 26 -8.72 -13.34 -5.58
C SER A 26 -7.88 -14.34 -4.79
N ASN A 27 -7.60 -14.05 -3.51
CA ASN A 27 -6.77 -14.87 -2.64
C ASN A 27 -5.31 -15.04 -3.12
N ASP A 28 -4.80 -14.10 -3.92
CA ASP A 28 -3.40 -14.04 -4.32
C ASP A 28 -2.55 -13.34 -3.26
N ALA A 29 -2.21 -14.08 -2.20
CA ALA A 29 -1.46 -13.57 -1.06
C ALA A 29 -0.06 -13.03 -1.46
N ARG A 30 0.62 -13.73 -2.37
CA ARG A 30 1.96 -13.36 -2.82
C ARG A 30 1.91 -12.12 -3.71
N GLY A 31 0.96 -12.07 -4.65
CA GLY A 31 0.74 -10.89 -5.48
C GLY A 31 0.40 -9.67 -4.65
N TRP A 32 -0.50 -9.81 -3.67
CA TRP A 32 -0.85 -8.73 -2.76
C TRP A 32 0.37 -8.21 -1.97
N ALA A 33 1.16 -9.10 -1.37
CA ALA A 33 2.36 -8.72 -0.64
C ALA A 33 3.44 -8.08 -1.52
N SER A 34 3.51 -8.44 -2.80
CA SER A 34 4.49 -7.89 -3.75
C SER A 34 4.29 -6.39 -4.03
N LEU A 35 3.08 -5.86 -3.83
CA LEU A 35 2.74 -4.44 -4.01
C LEU A 35 3.34 -3.53 -2.93
N PHE A 36 3.79 -4.12 -1.82
CA PHE A 36 4.48 -3.41 -0.76
C PHE A 36 5.98 -3.33 -1.02
N THR A 37 6.61 -2.27 -0.55
CA THR A 37 8.08 -2.22 -0.43
C THR A 37 8.57 -3.34 0.52
N PRO A 38 9.84 -3.77 0.45
CA PRO A 38 10.34 -4.87 1.30
C PRO A 38 10.05 -4.67 2.80
N ASN A 39 10.12 -3.42 3.27
CA ASN A 39 9.87 -3.00 4.65
C ASN A 39 8.50 -2.32 4.85
N GLY A 40 7.59 -2.46 3.88
CA GLY A 40 6.25 -1.88 3.92
C GLY A 40 5.44 -2.38 5.11
N ARG A 41 4.42 -1.61 5.49
CA ARG A 41 3.54 -1.95 6.61
C ARG A 41 2.08 -1.82 6.22
N PHE A 42 1.25 -2.67 6.82
CA PHE A 42 -0.20 -2.64 6.74
C PHE A 42 -0.75 -2.46 8.15
N GLU A 43 -1.71 -1.55 8.29
CA GLU A 43 -2.34 -1.22 9.57
C GLU A 43 -3.87 -1.27 9.42
N HIS A 44 -4.54 -1.97 10.34
CA HIS A 44 -5.99 -2.05 10.39
C HIS A 44 -6.44 -2.21 11.85
N GLY A 45 -7.10 -1.19 12.40
CA GLY A 45 -7.42 -1.15 13.82
C GLY A 45 -6.16 -1.25 14.69
N ASN A 46 -6.11 -2.24 15.58
CA ASN A 46 -4.96 -2.47 16.46
C ASN A 46 -3.88 -3.40 15.85
N ILE A 47 -4.05 -3.81 14.59
CA ILE A 47 -3.10 -4.68 13.91
C ILE A 47 -2.12 -3.83 13.12
N MET A 48 -0.82 -4.08 13.32
CA MET A 48 0.25 -3.57 12.46
C MET A 48 1.13 -4.73 12.01
N ILE A 49 1.30 -4.86 10.70
CA ILE A 49 2.07 -5.92 10.06
C ILE A 49 3.16 -5.26 9.24
N ARG A 50 4.42 -5.59 9.52
CA ARG A 50 5.58 -5.03 8.82
C ARG A 50 6.39 -6.12 8.14
N GLY A 51 6.76 -5.85 6.89
CA GLY A 51 7.61 -6.71 6.08
C GLY A 51 6.80 -7.65 5.19
N ARG A 52 7.29 -7.82 3.96
CA ARG A 52 6.58 -8.55 2.89
C ARG A 52 6.17 -9.96 3.26
N GLU A 53 7.05 -10.72 3.93
CA GLU A 53 6.76 -12.10 4.34
C GLU A 53 5.58 -12.18 5.31
N LYS A 54 5.51 -11.26 6.29
CA LYS A 54 4.40 -11.23 7.26
C LYS A 54 3.09 -10.78 6.60
N LEU A 55 3.17 -9.88 5.62
CA LEU A 55 2.04 -9.44 4.82
C LEU A 55 1.46 -10.59 3.98
N GLU A 56 2.30 -11.40 3.35
CA GLU A 56 1.86 -12.58 2.60
C GLU A 56 1.12 -13.57 3.51
N ARG A 57 1.67 -13.87 4.69
CA ARG A 57 1.01 -14.73 5.68
C ARG A 57 -0.34 -14.17 6.13
N TYR A 58 -0.44 -12.86 6.31
CA TYR A 58 -1.69 -12.20 6.65
C TYR A 58 -2.74 -12.37 5.55
N ALA A 59 -2.39 -12.07 4.30
CA ALA A 59 -3.31 -12.21 3.18
C ALA A 59 -3.80 -13.67 3.02
N ALA A 60 -2.92 -14.65 3.23
CA ALA A 60 -3.28 -16.06 3.23
C ALA A 60 -4.33 -16.41 4.31
N VAL A 61 -4.21 -15.86 5.53
CA VAL A 61 -5.23 -16.04 6.58
C VAL A 61 -6.52 -15.28 6.24
N HIS A 62 -6.41 -14.05 5.74
CA HIS A 62 -7.53 -13.18 5.40
C HIS A 62 -8.42 -13.78 4.29
N SER A 63 -7.83 -14.52 3.34
CA SER A 63 -8.55 -15.22 2.26
C SER A 63 -9.74 -16.06 2.73
N LYS A 64 -9.69 -16.57 3.97
CA LYS A 64 -10.73 -17.43 4.55
C LYS A 64 -12.00 -16.68 4.93
N LEU A 65 -11.93 -15.35 5.05
CA LEU A 65 -13.08 -14.51 5.45
C LEU A 65 -14.02 -14.23 4.28
N GLY A 66 -13.54 -14.34 3.03
CA GLY A 66 -14.31 -14.02 1.83
C GLY A 66 -14.71 -12.54 1.79
N SER A 67 -13.86 -11.69 1.24
CA SER A 67 -14.09 -10.25 1.15
C SER A 67 -14.16 -9.76 -0.31
N ARG A 68 -14.82 -8.61 -0.49
CA ARG A 68 -14.82 -7.84 -1.73
C ARG A 68 -14.52 -6.38 -1.40
N HIS A 69 -13.40 -5.88 -1.90
CA HIS A 69 -12.98 -4.51 -1.62
C HIS A 69 -13.48 -3.57 -2.72
N ILE A 70 -14.27 -2.57 -2.33
CA ILE A 70 -14.70 -1.49 -3.22
C ILE A 70 -13.78 -0.29 -2.98
N THR A 71 -13.02 0.10 -4.00
CA THR A 71 -12.24 1.34 -3.99
C THR A 71 -12.81 2.28 -5.03
N SER A 72 -13.34 3.42 -4.61
CA SER A 72 -13.85 4.47 -5.48
C SER A 72 -13.28 5.83 -5.10
N SER A 73 -13.09 6.69 -6.11
CA SER A 73 -12.72 8.10 -5.95
C SER A 73 -11.48 8.36 -5.07
N PRO A 74 -10.29 7.83 -5.41
CA PRO A 74 -9.08 8.06 -4.62
C PRO A 74 -8.70 9.54 -4.60
N TYR A 75 -8.46 10.08 -3.41
CA TYR A 75 -7.93 11.43 -3.24
C TYR A 75 -6.39 11.39 -3.20
N ILE A 76 -5.75 11.91 -4.25
CA ILE A 76 -4.29 11.85 -4.44
C ILE A 76 -3.68 13.23 -4.22
N LEU A 77 -2.86 13.37 -3.16
CA LEU A 77 -2.03 14.55 -2.91
C LEU A 77 -0.56 14.24 -3.21
N PHE A 78 0.07 15.13 -3.97
CA PHE A 78 1.51 15.08 -4.21
C PHE A 78 2.23 15.91 -3.14
N LEU A 79 2.95 15.23 -2.26
CA LEU A 79 3.77 15.88 -1.23
C LEU A 79 5.21 16.01 -1.72
N LYS A 80 5.83 17.16 -1.49
CA LYS A 80 7.28 17.25 -1.56
C LYS A 80 7.85 16.59 -0.30
N MET A 81 8.78 15.66 -0.47
CA MET A 81 9.57 15.18 0.65
C MET A 81 10.29 16.39 1.27
N GLY A 82 9.91 16.76 2.50
CA GLY A 82 10.71 17.69 3.29
C GLY A 82 12.05 17.06 3.63
N ASN A 83 13.05 17.89 3.95
CA ASN A 83 14.26 17.36 4.56
C ASN A 83 13.86 16.54 5.80
N PRO A 84 14.44 15.35 6.01
CA PRO A 84 14.22 14.62 7.24
C PRO A 84 14.58 15.54 8.41
N PRO A 85 13.80 15.55 9.50
CA PRO A 85 14.17 16.33 10.68
C PRO A 85 15.57 15.89 11.10
N GLN A 86 16.51 16.84 11.13
CA GLN A 86 17.83 16.62 11.73
C GLN A 86 17.55 16.29 13.20
N GLY A 87 17.71 15.02 13.56
CA GLY A 87 17.49 14.57 14.92
C GLY A 87 18.38 15.39 15.84
N LYS A 88 17.77 16.19 16.73
CA LYS A 88 18.48 16.70 17.89
C LYS A 88 18.92 15.47 18.68
N GLN A 89 20.21 15.15 18.65
CA GLN A 89 20.82 14.30 19.66
C GLN A 89 20.46 14.94 21.00
N ARG A 90 19.59 14.29 21.77
CA ARG A 90 19.41 14.66 23.17
C ARG A 90 20.68 14.26 23.92
N PRO A 91 21.16 15.11 24.85
CA PRO A 91 22.34 14.82 25.66
C PRO A 91 22.14 13.57 26.52
#